data_AF-A0A521CHC1-F1
#
_entry.id   AF-A0A521CHC1-F1
#
_cell.length_a   1.000
_cell.length_b   1.000
_cell.length_c   1.000
_cell.angle_alpha   90.00
_cell.angle_beta   90.00
_cell.angle_gamma   90.00
#
_symmetry.space_group_name_H-M   'P 1'
#
loop_
_entity.id
_entity.type
_entity.pdbx_description
1 polymer ?
#
loop_
_entity_poly.entity_id
_entity_poly.type
_entity_poly.pdbx_seq_one_letter_code
_entity_poly.pdbx_strand_id
1 'polypeptide(L)'
;MWSLQSDWHRSLLISGPDASEEIELQTDTGWWRGSNLYVHKSGVYVLHEGQGGCTYFTISPPAFVAGNGISCEKSGGPLQLEPAVAQVTGAEASKSQFYADLFYIGRFEETSQGGRRIRFIDVAEQREIELPDTM
;
A
#
# COMPACT_ATOMS: atom_id res chain seq x y z
N MET A 1 -32.60 8.26 2.43
CA MET A 1 -31.60 7.20 2.68
C MET A 1 -30.59 7.81 3.65
N TRP A 2 -30.28 7.14 4.75
CA TRP A 2 -29.36 7.67 5.78
C TRP A 2 -28.07 6.86 5.72
N SER A 3 -26.92 7.52 5.66
CA SER A 3 -25.61 6.91 5.87
C SER A 3 -24.92 7.61 7.03
N LEU A 4 -24.36 6.84 7.95
CA LEU A 4 -23.43 7.33 8.97
C LEU A 4 -22.03 7.16 8.39
N GLN A 5 -21.35 8.26 8.10
CA GLN A 5 -19.95 8.28 7.66
C GLN A 5 -19.13 8.88 8.79
N SER A 6 -17.98 8.27 9.07
CA SER A 6 -17.04 8.76 10.06
C SER A 6 -15.81 9.20 9.32
N ASP A 7 -15.56 10.50 9.29
CA ASP A 7 -14.43 11.07 8.57
C ASP A 7 -13.17 11.01 9.43
N TRP A 8 -12.15 10.32 8.95
CA TRP A 8 -10.88 10.14 9.66
C TRP A 8 -9.71 10.75 8.90
N HIS A 9 -8.87 11.49 9.63
CA HIS A 9 -7.61 12.01 9.13
C HIS A 9 -6.56 10.92 9.21
N ARG A 10 -5.91 10.64 8.09
CA ARG A 10 -4.90 9.60 7.95
C ARG A 10 -3.64 10.25 7.41
N SER A 11 -2.49 9.89 7.95
CA SER A 11 -1.20 10.33 7.43
C SER A 11 -0.27 9.14 7.22
N LEU A 12 0.62 9.28 6.24
CA LEU A 12 1.72 8.35 6.00
C LEU A 12 3.02 9.01 6.43
N LEU A 13 3.64 8.48 7.47
CA LEU A 13 4.98 8.87 7.93
C LEU A 13 6.01 7.85 7.43
N ILE A 14 7.03 8.34 6.74
CA ILE A 14 8.19 7.55 6.31
C ILE A 14 9.38 8.05 7.10
N SER A 15 10.02 7.18 7.88
CA SER A 15 11.17 7.54 8.71
C SER A 15 12.39 6.72 8.32
N GLY A 16 13.49 7.42 8.03
CA GLY A 16 14.83 6.86 7.91
C GLY A 16 15.70 7.25 9.12
N PRO A 17 16.99 6.85 9.12
CA PRO A 17 17.91 7.18 10.21
C PRO A 17 18.10 8.68 10.47
N ASP A 18 18.11 9.48 9.41
CA ASP A 18 18.48 10.91 9.45
C ASP A 18 17.36 11.86 9.02
N ALA A 19 16.22 11.34 8.54
CA ALA A 19 15.14 12.14 7.99
C ALA A 19 13.79 11.44 8.14
N SER A 20 12.71 12.21 8.12
CA SER A 20 11.34 11.71 8.04
C SER A 20 10.48 12.63 7.19
N GLU A 21 9.56 12.05 6.43
CA GLU A 21 8.61 12.76 5.59
C GLU A 21 7.20 12.29 5.91
N GLU A 22 6.24 13.23 5.99
CA GLU A 22 4.84 12.94 6.28
C GLU A 22 3.94 13.61 5.24
N ILE A 23 2.91 12.90 4.79
CA ILE A 23 1.80 13.47 4.03
C ILE A 23 0.46 13.10 4.65
N GLU A 24 -0.51 13.96 4.42
CA GLU A 24 -1.91 13.60 4.61
C GLU A 24 -2.37 12.69 3.45
N LEU A 25 -2.97 11.57 3.81
CA LEU A 25 -3.66 10.69 2.89
C LEU A 25 -5.09 11.17 2.70
N GLN A 26 -5.78 10.63 1.68
CA GLN A 26 -7.19 10.98 1.47
C GLN A 26 -8.01 10.67 2.72
N THR A 27 -8.96 11.55 3.04
CA THR A 27 -9.87 11.34 4.16
C THR A 27 -10.65 10.04 3.96
N ASP A 28 -10.58 9.15 4.95
CA ASP A 28 -11.42 7.95 4.93
C ASP A 28 -12.83 8.32 5.39
N THR A 29 -13.82 7.88 4.64
CA THR A 29 -15.25 8.07 4.91
C THR A 29 -15.84 6.96 5.81
N GLY A 30 -14.98 6.09 6.35
CA GLY A 30 -15.32 4.91 7.15
C GLY A 30 -15.48 3.62 6.33
N TRP A 31 -15.02 3.63 5.08
CA TRP A 31 -15.08 2.50 4.15
C TRP A 31 -13.70 1.91 3.84
N TRP A 32 -12.63 2.53 4.34
CA TRP A 32 -11.27 2.04 4.20
C TRP A 32 -11.14 0.62 4.77
N ARG A 33 -10.55 -0.28 3.98
CA ARG A 33 -10.36 -1.69 4.34
C ARG A 33 -8.89 -2.04 4.53
N GLY A 34 -8.03 -1.04 4.61
CA GLY A 34 -6.60 -1.21 4.58
C GLY A 34 -5.94 -0.64 3.34
N SER A 35 -4.62 -0.65 3.37
CA SER A 35 -3.77 -0.21 2.26
C SER A 35 -2.73 -1.29 1.98
N ASN A 36 -2.52 -1.63 0.71
CA ASN A 36 -1.48 -2.58 0.32
C ASN A 36 -0.18 -1.84 0.06
N LEU A 37 0.94 -2.44 0.47
CA LEU A 37 2.28 -1.92 0.27
C LEU A 37 3.01 -2.76 -0.77
N TYR A 38 3.64 -2.05 -1.70
CA TYR A 38 4.40 -2.63 -2.79
C TYR A 38 5.75 -1.95 -2.93
N VAL A 39 6.64 -2.62 -3.65
CA VAL A 39 7.83 -2.01 -4.27
C VAL A 39 7.83 -2.29 -5.76
N HIS A 40 8.05 -1.25 -6.55
CA HIS A 40 8.24 -1.36 -7.99
C HIS A 40 9.67 -1.83 -8.30
N LYS A 41 9.91 -2.49 -9.44
CA LYS A 41 11.25 -2.92 -9.87
C LYS A 41 12.32 -1.80 -9.92
N SER A 42 11.91 -0.53 -9.97
CA SER A 42 12.82 0.63 -9.88
C SER A 42 13.27 0.98 -8.45
N GLY A 43 12.73 0.31 -7.43
CA GLY A 43 12.98 0.58 -6.00
C GLY A 43 12.07 1.65 -5.37
N VAL A 44 11.05 2.12 -6.10
CA VAL A 44 10.04 3.04 -5.56
C VAL A 44 8.96 2.25 -4.82
N TYR A 45 8.62 2.68 -3.62
CA TYR A 45 7.54 2.10 -2.83
C TYR A 45 6.20 2.69 -3.24
N VAL A 46 5.16 1.85 -3.20
CA VAL A 46 3.80 2.23 -3.57
C VAL A 46 2.86 1.80 -2.45
N LEU A 47 2.15 2.76 -1.86
CA LEU A 47 1.01 2.50 -0.99
C LEU A 47 -0.27 2.62 -1.82
N HIS A 48 -1.01 1.52 -1.98
CA HIS A 48 -2.30 1.50 -2.68
C HIS A 48 -3.44 1.50 -1.66
N GLU A 49 -4.31 2.50 -1.74
CA GLU A 49 -5.41 2.71 -0.79
C GLU A 49 -6.79 2.33 -1.34
N GLY A 50 -6.82 1.54 -2.43
CA GLY A 50 -8.06 1.24 -3.13
C GLY A 50 -8.56 2.49 -3.86
N GLN A 51 -9.76 2.92 -3.50
CA GLN A 51 -10.35 4.16 -4.02
C GLN A 51 -9.54 5.42 -3.69
N GLY A 52 -8.68 5.37 -2.68
CA GLY A 52 -7.76 6.48 -2.35
C GLY A 52 -6.60 6.64 -3.36
N GLY A 53 -6.43 5.69 -4.28
CA GLY A 53 -5.37 5.68 -5.27
C GLY A 53 -4.02 5.22 -4.74
N CYS A 54 -2.95 5.58 -5.44
CA CYS A 54 -1.58 5.24 -5.09
C CYS A 54 -0.79 6.45 -4.59
N THR A 55 -0.03 6.23 -3.52
CA THR A 55 1.04 7.12 -3.04
C THR A 55 2.40 6.50 -3.33
N TYR A 56 3.33 7.28 -3.89
CA TYR A 56 4.66 6.82 -4.26
C TYR A 56 5.74 7.47 -3.42
N PHE A 57 6.71 6.70 -2.97
CA PHE A 57 7.78 7.21 -2.11
C PHE A 57 9.07 6.40 -2.16
N THR A 58 10.16 7.00 -1.68
CA THR A 58 11.44 6.36 -1.41
C THR A 58 11.70 6.38 0.09
N ILE A 59 12.49 5.43 0.60
CA ILE A 59 12.83 5.33 2.04
C ILE A 59 14.28 5.74 2.35
N SER A 60 15.14 5.83 1.33
CA SER A 60 16.55 6.20 1.49
C SER A 60 17.02 7.03 0.28
N PRO A 61 16.96 8.37 0.35
CA PRO A 61 16.35 9.15 1.44
C PRO A 61 14.81 9.04 1.45
N PRO A 62 14.14 9.25 2.60
CA PRO A 62 12.70 9.44 2.67
C PRO A 62 12.26 10.60 1.77
N ALA A 63 11.38 10.33 0.82
CA ALA A 63 10.80 11.36 -0.05
C ALA A 63 9.54 10.86 -0.74
N PHE A 64 8.55 11.74 -0.93
CA PHE A 64 7.42 11.49 -1.81
C PHE A 64 7.81 11.84 -3.25
N VAL A 65 7.48 10.97 -4.19
CA VAL A 65 7.91 11.09 -5.59
C VAL A 65 6.72 11.02 -6.54
N ALA A 66 6.88 11.53 -7.76
CA ALA A 66 5.90 11.30 -8.82
C ALA A 66 6.01 9.84 -9.29
N GLY A 67 4.87 9.14 -9.43
CA GLY A 67 4.78 7.76 -9.93
C GLY A 67 5.03 7.63 -11.44
N ASN A 68 5.94 8.42 -12.01
CA ASN A 68 6.18 8.47 -13.44
C ASN A 68 6.59 7.09 -13.97
N GLY A 69 5.72 6.48 -14.78
CA GLY A 69 5.93 5.15 -15.35
C GLY A 69 5.59 3.98 -14.41
N ILE A 70 5.02 4.24 -13.23
CA ILE A 70 4.48 3.21 -12.33
C ILE A 70 2.96 3.22 -12.47
N SER A 71 2.39 2.12 -12.96
CA SER A 71 0.95 2.01 -13.12
C SER A 71 0.27 1.69 -11.78
N CYS A 72 -0.70 2.51 -11.38
CA CYS A 72 -1.67 2.21 -10.33
C CYS A 72 -2.91 1.49 -10.87
N GLU A 73 -2.97 1.22 -12.17
CA GLU A 73 -4.07 0.50 -12.79
C GLU A 73 -3.79 -1.01 -12.76
N LYS A 74 -4.79 -1.79 -12.33
CA LYS A 74 -4.70 -3.24 -12.33
C LYS A 74 -4.51 -3.78 -13.74
N SER A 75 -3.63 -4.76 -13.85
CA SER A 75 -3.52 -5.62 -15.02
C SER A 75 -4.86 -6.36 -15.16
N GLY A 76 -5.47 -6.34 -16.36
CA GLY A 76 -6.79 -6.92 -16.63
C GLY A 76 -6.91 -8.45 -16.51
N GLY A 77 -6.12 -9.09 -15.66
CA GLY A 77 -6.13 -10.51 -15.33
C GLY A 77 -4.98 -10.85 -14.36
N PRO A 78 -5.09 -11.95 -13.59
CA PRO A 78 -4.04 -12.34 -12.66
C PRO A 78 -2.74 -12.57 -13.41
N LEU A 79 -1.70 -11.82 -13.05
CA LEU A 79 -0.35 -12.06 -13.57
C LEU A 79 0.11 -13.42 -13.06
N GLN A 80 0.71 -14.24 -13.94
CA GLN A 80 1.18 -15.59 -13.58
C GLN A 80 1.97 -15.56 -12.27
N LEU A 81 1.44 -16.32 -11.29
CA LEU A 81 1.96 -16.50 -9.94
C LEU A 81 3.32 -17.22 -10.00
N GLU A 82 4.39 -16.47 -9.82
CA GLU A 82 5.65 -17.04 -9.32
C GLU A 82 5.61 -16.83 -7.79
N PRO A 83 5.30 -17.87 -7.00
CA PRO A 83 5.04 -17.73 -5.56
C PRO A 83 6.31 -17.52 -4.71
N ALA A 84 7.45 -17.22 -5.32
CA ALA A 84 8.71 -17.05 -4.60
C ALA A 84 8.71 -15.70 -3.88
N VAL A 85 8.56 -15.73 -2.55
CA VAL A 85 8.93 -14.60 -1.70
C VAL A 85 10.44 -14.40 -1.85
N ALA A 86 10.83 -13.22 -2.31
CA ALA A 86 12.21 -12.83 -2.51
C ALA A 86 12.52 -11.60 -1.66
N GLN A 87 13.79 -11.42 -1.34
CA GLN A 87 14.27 -10.17 -0.75
C GLN A 87 14.37 -9.12 -1.85
N VAL A 88 13.44 -8.17 -1.84
CA VAL A 88 13.46 -7.01 -2.75
C VAL A 88 13.70 -5.78 -1.89
N THR A 89 14.81 -5.08 -2.17
CA THR A 89 15.18 -3.83 -1.46
C THR A 89 15.16 -3.95 0.07
N GLY A 90 15.53 -5.12 0.61
CA GLY A 90 15.60 -5.37 2.05
C GLY A 90 14.26 -5.70 2.74
N ALA A 91 13.19 -5.94 1.97
CA ALA A 91 11.91 -6.45 2.47
C ALA A 91 11.57 -7.79 1.81
N GLU A 92 10.86 -8.65 2.55
CA GLU A 92 10.22 -9.83 1.95
C GLU A 92 9.10 -9.36 1.03
N ALA A 93 9.14 -9.80 -0.23
CA ALA A 93 8.16 -9.41 -1.23
C ALA A 93 7.86 -10.57 -2.19
N SER A 94 6.60 -10.68 -2.60
CA SER A 94 6.18 -11.60 -3.68
C SER A 94 5.76 -10.80 -4.91
N LYS A 95 5.87 -11.36 -6.11
CA LYS A 95 5.32 -10.71 -7.31
C LYS A 95 3.82 -10.41 -7.13
N SER A 96 3.38 -9.19 -7.45
CA SER A 96 1.96 -8.84 -7.36
C SER A 96 1.11 -9.65 -8.33
N GLN A 97 -0.08 -10.04 -7.87
CA GLN A 97 -1.11 -10.72 -8.65
C GLN A 97 -1.88 -9.75 -9.55
N PHE A 98 -1.96 -8.47 -9.15
CA PHE A 98 -2.80 -7.47 -9.79
C PHE A 98 -2.01 -6.44 -10.61
N TYR A 99 -0.76 -6.14 -10.25
CA TYR A 99 -0.01 -5.03 -10.86
C TYR A 99 1.28 -5.50 -11.53
N ALA A 100 1.50 -5.03 -12.75
CA ALA A 100 2.75 -5.29 -13.47
C ALA A 100 3.92 -4.58 -12.79
N ASP A 101 5.07 -5.24 -12.77
CA ASP A 101 6.34 -4.71 -12.22
C ASP A 101 6.32 -4.33 -10.72
N LEU A 102 5.23 -4.63 -10.00
CA LEU A 102 5.14 -4.48 -8.55
C LEU A 102 5.37 -5.80 -7.82
N PHE A 103 6.06 -5.69 -6.70
CA PHE A 103 6.24 -6.76 -5.72
C PHE A 103 5.48 -6.37 -4.45
N TYR A 104 4.53 -7.19 -4.05
CA TYR A 104 3.72 -7.04 -2.84
C TYR A 104 4.55 -7.38 -1.60
N ILE A 105 4.56 -6.45 -0.64
CA ILE A 105 5.30 -6.55 0.63
C ILE A 105 4.35 -6.93 1.77
N GLY A 106 3.14 -6.39 1.77
CA GLY A 106 2.19 -6.62 2.85
C GLY A 106 1.05 -5.62 2.82
N ARG A 107 0.25 -5.58 3.88
CA ARG A 107 -0.89 -4.68 4.00
C ARG A 107 -1.01 -4.07 5.38
N PHE A 108 -1.58 -2.87 5.43
CA PHE A 108 -2.01 -2.20 6.65
C PHE A 108 -3.50 -2.47 6.85
N GLU A 109 -3.88 -2.86 8.07
CA GLU A 109 -5.26 -3.17 8.46
C GLU A 109 -5.60 -2.45 9.77
N GLU A 110 -6.84 -2.01 9.88
CA GLU A 110 -7.41 -1.52 11.13
C GLU A 110 -7.77 -2.68 12.07
N THR A 111 -7.30 -2.64 13.31
CA THR A 111 -7.67 -3.65 14.32
C THR A 111 -8.87 -3.21 15.16
N SER A 112 -9.74 -4.16 15.49
CA SER A 112 -10.97 -3.94 16.26
C SER A 112 -10.76 -3.75 17.76
N GLN A 113 -9.52 -3.88 18.26
CA GLN A 113 -9.24 -3.74 19.69
C GLN A 113 -9.08 -2.27 20.11
N GLY A 114 -10.07 -1.77 20.87
CA GLY A 114 -9.87 -0.65 21.79
C GLY A 114 -9.70 0.74 21.18
N GLY A 115 -9.97 0.90 19.89
CA GLY A 115 -9.83 2.18 19.20
C GLY A 115 -8.41 2.41 18.69
N ARG A 116 -8.17 1.98 17.45
CA ARG A 116 -7.14 2.49 16.53
C ARG A 116 -5.71 2.06 16.81
N ARG A 117 -5.41 0.81 16.48
CA ARG A 117 -4.04 0.41 16.12
C ARG A 117 -4.06 -0.15 14.69
N ILE A 118 -3.33 0.51 13.79
CA ILE A 118 -3.04 -0.03 12.46
C ILE A 118 -2.05 -1.18 12.67
N ARG A 119 -2.35 -2.33 12.08
CA ARG A 119 -1.47 -3.50 12.05
C ARG A 119 -0.91 -3.65 10.64
N PHE A 120 0.40 -3.87 10.54
CA PHE A 120 1.01 -4.35 9.31
C PHE A 120 0.99 -5.88 9.30
N ILE A 121 0.53 -6.46 8.19
CA ILE A 121 0.49 -7.89 7.92
C ILE A 121 1.42 -8.14 6.74
N ASP A 122 2.49 -8.88 7.00
CA ASP A 122 3.53 -9.17 6.02
C ASP A 122 3.06 -10.18 4.96
N VAL A 123 3.68 -10.14 3.77
CA VAL A 123 3.44 -11.10 2.68
C VAL A 123 3.63 -12.57 3.10
N ALA A 124 4.51 -12.85 4.05
CA ALA A 124 4.70 -14.19 4.60
C ALA A 124 3.50 -14.66 5.44
N GLU A 125 2.76 -13.74 6.07
CA GLU A 125 1.57 -14.05 6.85
C GLU A 125 0.33 -14.16 5.96
N GLN A 126 0.15 -13.23 5.03
CA GLN A 126 -1.03 -13.19 4.17
C GLN A 126 -0.71 -12.75 2.75
N ARG A 127 -1.23 -13.51 1.78
CA ARG A 127 -1.14 -13.16 0.37
C ARG A 127 -1.86 -11.85 0.06
N GLU A 128 -1.41 -11.22 -1.01
CA GLU A 128 -2.04 -10.02 -1.57
C GLU A 128 -3.55 -10.21 -1.72
N ILE A 129 -4.30 -9.23 -1.20
CA ILE A 129 -5.74 -9.14 -1.37
C ILE A 129 -6.07 -8.03 -2.35
N GLU A 130 -7.13 -8.22 -3.12
CA GLU A 130 -7.63 -7.18 -3.98
C GLU A 130 -8.31 -6.08 -3.14
N LEU A 131 -7.85 -4.84 -3.29
CA LEU A 131 -8.56 -3.67 -2.79
C LEU A 131 -9.59 -3.21 -3.83
N PRO A 132 -10.76 -2.71 -3.41
CA PRO A 132 -11.74 -2.17 -4.33
C PRO A 132 -11.19 -0.92 -4.99
N ASP A 133 -11.15 -0.90 -6.32
CA ASP A 133 -10.81 0.29 -7.09
C ASP A 133 -12.05 1.19 -7.22
N THR A 134 -11.84 2.46 -7.56
CA THR A 134 -12.93 3.31 -8.05
C THR A 134 -13.46 2.74 -9.35
N MET A 135 -14.77 2.42 -9.37
CA MET A 135 -15.53 2.22 -10.61
C MET A 135 -15.63 3.53 -11.39
#